data_AF-G8XRL1-F1
#
_entry.id   AF-G8XRL1-F1
#
_cell.length_a   1.000
_cell.length_b   1.000
_cell.length_c   1.000
_cell.angle_alpha   90.00
_cell.angle_beta   90.00
_cell.angle_gamma   90.00
#
_symmetry.space_group_name_H-M   'P 1'
#
loop_
_entity.id
_entity.type
_entity.pdbx_description
1 polymer ?
#
loop_
_entity_poly.entity_id
_entity_poly.type
_entity_poly.pdbx_seq_one_letter_code
_entity_poly.pdbx_strand_id
1 'polypeptide(L)'
;RNLLMAKIAWGAECKQYSTMIVAETGLLGHEPAARLKLTWDKLPGSIKRYAKRALKSIVPIAQEYGVNYAKAKNPRNQIKLTVAVATETSMNIVLNTPKAIVYKRGVCLPVALPIGNTAAELQATRDNWADKMSYLVTKANAVECSLINNTLTTFNNRKARDELPHSCFQVLAQDCTPELKFMVLLKKDQIQDQNQINVKISDIDVDMYRKNNAIAVMVNGVEIPNSNLPYLHPSCNIHIRQSNEGITLNAPSHGLQEVFLGFNELRVKVADW
;
A
#
# COMPACT_ATOMS: atom_id res chain seq x y z
N ARG A 1 19.24 -13.72 4.03
CA ARG A 1 18.72 -13.80 5.42
C ARG A 1 19.71 -13.04 6.28
N ASN A 2 19.31 -11.91 6.85
CA ASN A 2 20.22 -11.09 7.65
C ASN A 2 19.91 -11.33 9.13
N LEU A 3 20.96 -11.57 9.92
CA LEU A 3 20.87 -11.84 11.35
C LEU A 3 21.85 -10.91 12.05
N LEU A 4 21.33 -10.12 12.99
CA LEU A 4 22.11 -9.25 13.85
C LEU A 4 21.90 -9.69 15.30
N MET A 5 22.99 -9.79 16.04
CA MET A 5 22.97 -10.17 17.45
C MET A 5 23.74 -9.13 18.24
N ALA A 6 23.15 -8.66 19.33
CA ALA A 6 23.78 -7.76 20.28
C ALA A 6 23.53 -8.30 21.68
N LYS A 7 24.59 -8.33 22.50
CA LYS A 7 24.49 -8.67 23.92
C LYS A 7 24.83 -7.43 24.73
N ILE A 8 23.94 -7.06 25.64
CA ILE A 8 24.09 -5.93 26.55
C ILE A 8 24.13 -6.50 27.97
N ALA A 9 25.21 -6.22 28.68
CA ALA A 9 25.38 -6.57 30.08
C ALA A 9 25.55 -5.30 30.91
N TRP A 10 24.95 -5.27 32.10
CA TRP A 10 24.75 -4.05 32.89
C TRP A 10 24.49 -4.37 34.37
N GLY A 11 24.55 -3.35 35.23
CA GLY A 11 24.49 -3.48 36.69
C GLY A 11 25.88 -3.65 37.31
N ALA A 12 25.96 -4.22 38.52
CA ALA A 12 27.22 -4.41 39.23
C ALA A 12 28.24 -5.16 38.35
N GLU A 13 29.40 -4.54 38.14
CA GLU A 13 30.50 -5.01 37.28
C GLU A 13 30.09 -5.39 35.85
N CYS A 14 28.96 -4.87 35.34
CA CYS A 14 28.35 -5.30 34.07
C CYS A 14 28.07 -6.82 34.00
N LYS A 15 27.93 -7.49 35.14
CA LYS A 15 27.66 -8.94 35.24
C LYS A 15 26.31 -9.27 35.87
N GLN A 16 25.72 -8.32 36.59
CA GLN A 16 24.49 -8.54 37.36
C GLN A 16 23.28 -8.88 36.50
N TYR A 17 23.19 -8.32 35.31
CA TYR A 17 22.11 -8.51 34.36
C TYR A 17 22.66 -8.61 32.94
N SER A 18 22.00 -9.40 32.11
CA SER A 18 22.41 -9.67 30.74
C SER A 18 21.17 -9.83 29.86
N THR A 19 21.18 -9.16 28.73
CA THR A 19 20.12 -9.16 27.73
C THR A 19 20.73 -9.38 26.35
N MET A 20 20.16 -10.30 25.58
CA MET A 20 20.53 -10.59 24.21
C MET A 20 19.39 -10.16 23.29
N ILE A 21 19.74 -9.35 22.30
CA ILE A 21 18.86 -8.85 21.24
C ILE A 21 19.26 -9.56 19.97
N VAL A 22 18.30 -10.22 19.32
CA VAL A 22 18.47 -10.88 18.04
C VAL A 22 17.47 -10.28 17.08
N ALA A 23 17.95 -9.63 16.03
CA ALA A 23 17.13 -9.12 14.94
C ALA A 23 17.39 -9.97 13.69
N GLU A 24 16.34 -10.53 13.10
CA GLU A 24 16.44 -11.28 11.85
C GLU A 24 15.46 -10.75 10.81
N THR A 25 15.87 -10.72 9.55
CA THR A 25 14.99 -10.49 8.41
C THR A 25 14.96 -11.72 7.50
N GLY A 26 13.80 -12.00 6.93
CA GLY A 26 13.59 -13.16 6.09
C GLY A 26 12.17 -13.22 5.55
N LEU A 27 11.69 -14.42 5.28
CA LEU A 27 10.32 -14.68 4.83
C LEU A 27 9.56 -15.45 5.90
N LEU A 28 8.30 -15.08 6.10
CA LEU A 28 7.32 -15.85 6.87
C LEU A 28 6.31 -16.42 5.88
N GLY A 29 6.53 -17.66 5.44
CA GLY A 29 5.85 -18.19 4.25
C GLY A 29 6.33 -17.42 3.00
N HIS A 30 5.42 -16.72 2.33
CA HIS A 30 5.73 -15.83 1.20
C HIS A 30 5.86 -14.36 1.59
N GLU A 31 5.56 -13.98 2.84
CA GLU A 31 5.57 -12.58 3.29
C GLU A 31 6.98 -12.16 3.76
N PRO A 32 7.54 -11.04 3.26
CA PRO A 32 8.71 -10.41 3.85
C PRO A 32 8.48 -10.11 5.33
N ALA A 33 9.40 -10.53 6.19
CA ALA A 33 9.24 -10.42 7.63
C ALA A 33 10.52 -10.02 8.34
N ALA A 34 10.34 -9.27 9.42
CA ALA A 34 11.36 -8.96 10.41
C ALA A 34 10.95 -9.55 11.76
N ARG A 35 11.91 -10.07 12.50
CA ARG A 35 11.69 -10.57 13.85
C ARG A 35 12.74 -10.02 14.78
N LEU A 36 12.26 -9.46 15.89
CA LEU A 36 13.08 -9.03 17.01
C LEU A 36 12.81 -9.95 18.20
N LYS A 37 13.85 -10.65 18.64
CA LYS A 37 13.84 -11.53 19.81
C LYS A 37 14.72 -10.93 20.89
N LEU A 38 14.12 -10.67 22.04
CA LEU A 38 14.79 -10.22 23.26
C LEU A 38 14.81 -11.37 24.26
N THR A 39 15.98 -11.76 24.74
CA THR A 39 16.13 -12.75 25.81
C THR A 39 16.98 -12.19 26.94
N TRP A 40 16.73 -12.61 28.18
CA TRP A 40 17.48 -12.14 29.34
C TRP A 40 17.73 -13.25 30.35
N ASP A 41 18.76 -13.11 31.17
CA ASP A 41 19.02 -14.07 32.25
C ASP A 41 18.23 -13.67 33.50
N LYS A 42 18.47 -12.44 33.95
CA LYS A 42 17.83 -11.81 35.11
C LYS A 42 17.44 -10.39 34.76
N LEU A 43 16.25 -9.98 35.19
CA LEU A 43 15.80 -8.59 35.12
C LEU A 43 15.59 -8.04 36.53
N PRO A 44 15.90 -6.75 36.77
CA PRO A 44 15.52 -6.05 37.98
C PRO A 44 14.02 -6.18 38.28
N GLY A 45 13.68 -6.25 39.57
CA GLY A 45 12.27 -6.30 40.01
C GLY A 45 11.47 -5.07 39.59
N SER A 46 12.11 -3.90 39.51
CA SER A 46 11.54 -2.64 39.03
C SER A 46 11.06 -2.74 37.57
N ILE A 47 11.91 -3.25 36.66
CA ILE A 47 11.56 -3.45 35.24
C ILE A 47 10.39 -4.42 35.10
N LYS A 48 10.41 -5.54 35.84
CA LYS A 48 9.30 -6.51 35.83
C LYS A 48 7.99 -5.87 36.29
N ARG A 49 8.04 -5.02 37.33
CA ARG A 49 6.88 -4.31 37.86
C ARG A 49 6.33 -3.29 36.86
N TYR A 50 7.20 -2.50 36.24
CA TYR A 50 6.81 -1.52 35.23
C TYR A 50 6.19 -2.20 34.01
N ALA A 51 6.83 -3.24 33.47
CA ALA A 51 6.31 -4.01 32.34
C ALA A 51 4.93 -4.59 32.64
N LYS A 52 4.70 -5.14 33.85
CA LYS A 52 3.38 -5.64 34.26
C LYS A 52 2.33 -4.53 34.30
N ARG A 53 2.68 -3.34 34.77
CA ARG A 53 1.77 -2.18 34.81
C ARG A 53 1.43 -1.68 33.40
N ALA A 54 2.44 -1.51 32.55
CA ALA A 54 2.27 -1.11 31.15
C ALA A 54 1.37 -2.10 30.40
N LEU A 55 1.61 -3.42 30.53
CA LEU A 55 0.77 -4.43 29.87
C LEU A 55 -0.70 -4.35 30.34
N LYS A 56 -0.92 -4.11 31.64
CA LYS A 56 -2.28 -4.00 32.21
C LYS A 56 -3.04 -2.80 31.65
N SER A 57 -2.35 -1.70 31.32
CA SER A 57 -2.94 -0.51 30.74
C SER A 57 -3.10 -0.59 29.22
N ILE A 58 -2.10 -1.12 28.51
CA ILE A 58 -2.08 -1.11 27.04
C ILE A 58 -3.01 -2.18 26.45
N VAL A 59 -3.11 -3.36 27.08
CA VAL A 59 -3.90 -4.47 26.52
C VAL A 59 -5.38 -4.12 26.34
N PRO A 60 -6.09 -3.56 27.35
CA PRO A 60 -7.50 -3.18 27.17
C PRO A 60 -7.71 -2.19 26.03
N ILE A 61 -6.91 -1.14 25.97
CA ILE A 61 -6.96 -0.12 24.92
C ILE A 61 -6.70 -0.77 23.55
N ALA A 62 -5.67 -1.61 23.46
CA ALA A 62 -5.35 -2.30 22.22
C ALA A 62 -6.49 -3.21 21.74
N GLN A 63 -7.20 -3.87 22.66
CA GLN A 63 -8.37 -4.71 22.35
C GLN A 63 -9.53 -3.89 21.78
N GLU A 64 -9.77 -2.68 22.28
CA GLU A 64 -10.76 -1.74 21.70
C GLU A 64 -10.42 -1.38 20.25
N TYR A 65 -9.14 -1.28 19.92
CA TYR A 65 -8.64 -1.08 18.55
C TYR A 65 -8.47 -2.37 17.74
N GLY A 66 -9.11 -3.48 18.15
CA GLY A 66 -9.14 -4.75 17.42
C GLY A 66 -7.85 -5.56 17.47
N VAL A 67 -6.98 -5.32 18.46
CA VAL A 67 -5.81 -6.17 18.73
C VAL A 67 -6.26 -7.40 19.51
N ASN A 68 -5.87 -8.58 19.03
CA ASN A 68 -6.21 -9.83 19.68
C ASN A 68 -5.23 -10.14 20.82
N TYR A 69 -5.76 -10.73 21.89
CA TYR A 69 -4.99 -11.17 23.04
C TYR A 69 -5.33 -12.62 23.37
N ALA A 70 -4.31 -13.47 23.45
CA ALA A 70 -4.44 -14.86 23.86
C ALA A 70 -3.48 -15.15 25.01
N LYS A 71 -3.97 -15.75 26.09
CA LYS A 71 -3.09 -16.28 27.15
C LYS A 71 -2.30 -17.45 26.58
N ALA A 72 -0.99 -17.45 26.78
CA ALA A 72 -0.10 -18.48 26.27
C ALA A 72 1.08 -18.71 27.22
N LYS A 73 1.60 -19.93 27.28
CA LYS A 73 2.82 -20.25 28.05
C LYS A 73 4.03 -20.19 27.11
N ASN A 74 4.66 -19.03 27.06
CA ASN A 74 5.89 -18.81 26.30
C ASN A 74 7.12 -18.88 27.22
N PRO A 75 8.36 -18.95 26.67
CA PRO A 75 9.57 -18.92 27.49
C PRO A 75 9.60 -17.69 28.42
N ARG A 76 9.89 -17.92 29.71
CA ARG A 76 9.73 -16.91 30.77
C ARG A 76 10.61 -15.67 30.60
N ASN A 77 11.77 -15.85 29.99
CA ASN A 77 12.76 -14.81 29.82
C ASN A 77 12.93 -14.38 28.36
N GLN A 78 11.83 -14.36 27.61
CA GLN A 78 11.85 -14.02 26.20
C GLN A 78 10.66 -13.14 25.83
N ILE A 79 10.93 -12.16 24.98
CA ILE A 79 9.93 -11.46 24.17
C ILE A 79 10.30 -11.64 22.71
N LYS A 80 9.31 -11.87 21.84
CA LYS A 80 9.51 -12.05 20.41
C LYS A 80 8.46 -11.26 19.65
N LEU A 81 8.89 -10.18 19.00
CA LEU A 81 8.09 -9.40 18.06
C LEU A 81 8.37 -9.89 16.65
N THR A 82 7.32 -10.23 15.92
CA THR A 82 7.38 -10.55 14.49
C THR A 82 6.50 -9.54 13.77
N VAL A 83 7.05 -8.93 12.73
CA VAL A 83 6.32 -8.09 11.78
C VAL A 83 6.46 -8.73 10.41
N ALA A 84 5.35 -9.03 9.75
CA ALA A 84 5.33 -9.56 8.39
C ALA A 84 4.52 -8.62 7.51
N VAL A 85 5.02 -8.34 6.31
CA VAL A 85 4.38 -7.44 5.36
C VAL A 85 3.29 -8.21 4.64
N ALA A 86 2.03 -7.79 4.82
CA ALA A 86 0.87 -8.44 4.22
C ALA A 86 0.60 -7.88 2.82
N THR A 87 0.66 -6.55 2.68
CA THR A 87 0.58 -5.82 1.39
C THR A 87 1.55 -4.65 1.41
N GLU A 88 1.68 -3.92 0.30
CA GLU A 88 2.47 -2.68 0.25
C GLU A 88 1.98 -1.62 1.26
N THR A 89 0.76 -1.73 1.79
CA THR A 89 0.14 -0.76 2.71
C THR A 89 -0.31 -1.36 4.03
N SER A 90 0.00 -2.64 4.30
CA SER A 90 -0.44 -3.30 5.53
C SER A 90 0.54 -4.36 6.04
N MET A 91 0.54 -4.56 7.37
CA MET A 91 1.38 -5.54 8.04
C MET A 91 0.65 -6.37 9.09
N ASN A 92 1.17 -7.57 9.30
CA ASN A 92 0.79 -8.49 10.36
C ASN A 92 1.79 -8.35 11.52
N ILE A 93 1.29 -8.05 12.71
CA ILE A 93 2.13 -7.86 13.91
C ILE A 93 1.78 -8.93 14.94
N VAL A 94 2.82 -9.61 15.44
CA VAL A 94 2.68 -10.62 16.51
C VAL A 94 3.74 -10.38 17.57
N LEU A 95 3.30 -10.10 18.80
CA LEU A 95 4.13 -9.96 19.98
C LEU A 95 3.90 -11.15 20.93
N ASN A 96 4.93 -11.98 21.10
CA ASN A 96 4.93 -13.06 22.08
C ASN A 96 5.62 -12.57 23.35
N THR A 97 4.88 -12.56 24.45
CA THR A 97 5.37 -12.28 25.80
C THR A 97 5.35 -13.56 26.63
N PRO A 98 6.02 -13.62 27.80
CA PRO A 98 6.04 -14.82 28.63
C PRO A 98 4.67 -15.43 28.99
N LYS A 99 3.61 -14.60 29.05
CA LYS A 99 2.28 -15.02 29.52
C LYS A 99 1.18 -14.90 28.48
N ALA A 100 1.47 -14.35 27.31
CA ALA A 100 0.47 -14.04 26.31
C ALA A 100 1.06 -13.85 24.92
N ILE A 101 0.19 -13.96 23.92
CA ILE A 101 0.41 -13.57 22.55
C ILE A 101 -0.55 -12.42 22.26
N VAL A 102 0.00 -11.33 21.72
CA VAL A 102 -0.75 -10.14 21.30
C VAL A 102 -0.54 -9.99 19.80
N TYR A 103 -1.61 -9.90 19.01
CA TYR A 103 -1.45 -9.84 17.55
C TYR A 103 -2.57 -9.06 16.87
N LYS A 104 -2.25 -8.49 15.71
CA LYS A 104 -3.21 -7.88 14.79
C LYS A 104 -2.75 -8.13 13.36
N ARG A 105 -3.69 -8.55 12.51
CA ARG A 105 -3.46 -8.74 11.08
C ARG A 105 -4.00 -7.54 10.31
N GLY A 106 -3.40 -7.24 9.17
CA GLY A 106 -3.86 -6.13 8.32
C GLY A 106 -3.81 -4.77 9.00
N VAL A 107 -2.76 -4.50 9.79
CA VAL A 107 -2.53 -3.15 10.34
C VAL A 107 -2.19 -2.24 9.17
N CYS A 108 -3.10 -1.31 8.85
CA CYS A 108 -2.88 -0.28 7.82
C CYS A 108 -1.69 0.60 8.20
N LEU A 109 -0.86 0.90 7.21
CA LEU A 109 0.28 1.79 7.34
C LEU A 109 -0.11 3.18 6.84
N PRO A 110 0.34 4.26 7.49
CA PRO A 110 0.13 5.62 6.99
C PRO A 110 0.98 5.95 5.76
N VAL A 111 1.97 5.10 5.46
CA VAL A 111 2.87 5.19 4.30
C VAL A 111 3.01 3.83 3.64
N ALA A 112 3.05 3.80 2.32
CA ALA A 112 3.30 2.57 1.58
C ALA A 112 4.76 2.14 1.77
N LEU A 113 4.98 0.84 1.82
CA LEU A 113 6.32 0.26 1.90
C LEU A 113 6.94 0.23 0.51
N PRO A 114 8.22 0.62 0.36
CA PRO A 114 8.93 0.64 -0.91
C PRO A 114 9.34 -0.79 -1.33
N ILE A 115 8.35 -1.64 -1.57
CA ILE A 115 8.50 -3.02 -2.02
C ILE A 115 7.58 -3.26 -3.23
N GLY A 116 7.81 -4.34 -3.97
CA GLY A 116 6.95 -4.71 -5.09
C GLY A 116 6.83 -3.59 -6.13
N ASN A 117 5.59 -3.24 -6.48
CA ASN A 117 5.27 -2.20 -7.46
C ASN A 117 5.65 -0.81 -6.93
N THR A 118 5.45 -0.55 -5.63
CA THR A 118 5.84 0.73 -5.01
C THR A 118 7.33 1.01 -5.20
N ALA A 119 8.19 -0.01 -5.09
CA ALA A 119 9.63 0.16 -5.31
C ALA A 119 9.94 0.59 -6.76
N ALA A 120 9.29 -0.03 -7.76
CA ALA A 120 9.47 0.31 -9.16
C ALA A 120 8.91 1.71 -9.50
N GLU A 121 7.77 2.08 -8.93
CA GLU A 121 7.14 3.39 -9.14
C GLU A 121 7.96 4.53 -8.54
N LEU A 122 8.62 4.29 -7.41
CA LEU A 122 9.54 5.26 -6.78
C LEU A 122 10.82 5.51 -7.61
N GLN A 123 11.23 4.57 -8.46
CA GLN A 123 12.36 4.81 -9.38
C GLN A 123 11.99 5.77 -10.51
N ALA A 124 10.73 5.76 -10.94
CA ALA A 124 10.22 6.68 -11.97
C ALA A 124 9.86 8.06 -11.41
N THR A 125 9.68 8.18 -10.09
CA THR A 125 9.42 9.46 -9.41
C THR A 125 10.71 10.28 -9.39
N ARG A 126 10.60 11.61 -9.60
CA ARG A 126 11.72 12.55 -9.55
C ARG A 126 12.57 12.31 -8.30
N ASP A 127 13.88 12.52 -8.39
CA ASP A 127 14.83 12.26 -7.29
C ASP A 127 14.77 13.32 -6.17
N ASN A 128 13.58 13.85 -5.90
CA ASN A 128 13.27 14.70 -4.77
C ASN A 128 12.67 13.84 -3.65
N TRP A 129 13.28 13.89 -2.47
CA TRP A 129 12.82 13.10 -1.32
C TRP A 129 11.39 13.46 -0.90
N ALA A 130 10.97 14.73 -1.07
CA ALA A 130 9.65 15.19 -0.70
C ALA A 130 8.57 14.57 -1.59
N ASP A 131 8.82 14.49 -2.91
CA ASP A 131 7.90 13.87 -3.88
C ASP A 131 7.78 12.37 -3.63
N LYS A 132 8.89 11.69 -3.34
CA LYS A 132 8.90 10.28 -2.96
C LYS A 132 8.12 10.02 -1.67
N MET A 133 8.26 10.88 -0.66
CA MET A 133 7.49 10.75 0.58
C MET A 133 6.00 11.03 0.38
N SER A 134 5.67 12.08 -0.38
CA SER A 134 4.29 12.39 -0.75
C SER A 134 3.64 11.23 -1.49
N TYR A 135 4.36 10.60 -2.43
CA TYR A 135 3.92 9.40 -3.14
C TYR A 135 3.60 8.23 -2.19
N LEU A 136 4.49 7.96 -1.22
CA LEU A 136 4.27 6.88 -0.27
C LEU A 136 3.04 7.13 0.63
N VAL A 137 2.82 8.37 1.05
CA VAL A 137 1.66 8.76 1.86
C VAL A 137 0.37 8.66 1.04
N THR A 138 0.33 9.27 -0.12
CA THR A 138 -0.86 9.27 -0.99
C THR A 138 -1.24 7.86 -1.41
N LYS A 139 -0.27 7.03 -1.80
CA LYS A 139 -0.52 5.62 -2.16
C LYS A 139 -1.09 4.79 -1.01
N ALA A 140 -0.65 5.02 0.23
CA ALA A 140 -1.17 4.30 1.39
C ALA A 140 -2.62 4.64 1.73
N ASN A 141 -3.03 5.87 1.44
CA ASN A 141 -4.33 6.41 1.80
C ASN A 141 -5.28 6.51 0.59
N ALA A 142 -4.86 6.01 -0.57
CA ALA A 142 -5.68 6.05 -1.77
C ALA A 142 -6.94 5.19 -1.63
N VAL A 143 -8.07 5.75 -2.04
CA VAL A 143 -9.36 5.06 -2.14
C VAL A 143 -9.61 4.65 -3.58
N GLU A 144 -10.24 3.49 -3.77
CA GLU A 144 -10.45 2.88 -5.09
C GLU A 144 -11.92 2.93 -5.50
N CYS A 145 -12.17 3.36 -6.73
CA CYS A 145 -13.38 3.10 -7.49
C CYS A 145 -13.05 2.10 -8.59
N SER A 146 -13.89 1.09 -8.81
CA SER A 146 -13.61 0.05 -9.80
C SER A 146 -14.85 -0.39 -10.55
N LEU A 147 -14.67 -0.77 -11.81
CA LEU A 147 -15.70 -1.38 -12.64
C LEU A 147 -15.17 -2.74 -13.08
N ILE A 148 -15.76 -3.81 -12.52
CA ILE A 148 -15.39 -5.19 -12.81
C ILE A 148 -16.63 -5.92 -13.30
N ASN A 149 -16.59 -6.48 -14.51
CA ASN A 149 -17.72 -7.20 -15.12
C ASN A 149 -19.06 -6.44 -14.99
N ASN A 150 -19.07 -5.15 -15.36
CA ASN A 150 -20.22 -4.23 -15.28
C ASN A 150 -20.76 -3.97 -13.86
N THR A 151 -20.00 -4.30 -12.82
CA THR A 151 -20.32 -3.94 -11.44
C THR A 151 -19.42 -2.79 -11.02
N LEU A 152 -20.02 -1.60 -10.88
CA LEU A 152 -19.36 -0.43 -10.36
C LEU A 152 -19.29 -0.52 -8.83
N THR A 153 -18.09 -0.43 -8.29
CA THR A 153 -17.81 -0.27 -6.86
C THR A 153 -17.27 1.14 -6.65
N THR A 154 -18.00 1.97 -5.91
CA THR A 154 -17.62 3.36 -5.61
C THR A 154 -16.50 3.45 -4.57
N PHE A 155 -15.90 4.64 -4.41
CA PHE A 155 -14.86 4.92 -3.40
C PHE A 155 -15.24 4.56 -1.95
N ASN A 156 -16.54 4.54 -1.63
CA ASN A 156 -17.06 4.14 -0.31
C ASN A 156 -17.62 2.69 -0.30
N ASN A 157 -17.15 1.84 -1.21
CA ASN A 157 -17.48 0.41 -1.31
C ASN A 157 -18.96 0.11 -1.56
N ARG A 158 -19.72 1.03 -2.16
CA ARG A 158 -21.10 0.76 -2.62
C ARG A 158 -21.05 0.11 -4.00
N LYS A 159 -21.85 -0.93 -4.19
CA LYS A 159 -21.92 -1.66 -5.46
C LYS A 159 -23.21 -1.33 -6.19
N ALA A 160 -23.09 -1.01 -7.46
CA ALA A 160 -24.20 -0.84 -8.39
C ALA A 160 -23.91 -1.65 -9.66
N ARG A 161 -24.97 -2.22 -10.25
CA ARG A 161 -24.85 -2.67 -11.64
C ARG A 161 -24.87 -1.45 -12.51
N ASP A 162 -23.86 -1.34 -13.35
CA ASP A 162 -23.68 -0.17 -14.18
C ASP A 162 -24.38 -0.39 -15.52
N GLU A 163 -25.51 0.29 -15.73
CA GLU A 163 -26.20 0.37 -17.02
C GLU A 163 -25.70 1.60 -17.77
N LEU A 164 -24.42 1.59 -18.13
CA LEU A 164 -23.78 2.70 -18.84
C LEU A 164 -24.47 2.89 -20.21
N PRO A 165 -25.05 4.07 -20.51
CA PRO A 165 -25.45 4.39 -21.87
C PRO A 165 -24.28 4.25 -22.84
N HIS A 166 -24.52 3.51 -23.92
CA HIS A 166 -23.51 3.31 -24.96
C HIS A 166 -23.23 4.60 -25.74
N SER A 167 -22.00 4.75 -26.24
CA SER A 167 -21.53 5.85 -27.10
C SER A 167 -21.41 7.26 -26.50
N CYS A 168 -21.74 7.47 -25.22
CA CYS A 168 -21.51 8.74 -24.54
C CYS A 168 -20.39 8.63 -23.49
N PHE A 169 -19.59 9.68 -23.35
CA PHE A 169 -18.67 9.81 -22.22
C PHE A 169 -19.44 10.16 -20.96
N GLN A 170 -19.10 9.50 -19.86
CA GLN A 170 -19.59 9.76 -18.52
C GLN A 170 -18.42 10.11 -17.62
N VAL A 171 -18.64 11.05 -16.70
CA VAL A 171 -17.64 11.39 -15.68
C VAL A 171 -17.64 10.28 -14.63
N LEU A 172 -16.55 9.51 -14.58
CA LEU A 172 -16.38 8.46 -13.57
C LEU A 172 -15.78 9.04 -12.29
N ALA A 173 -14.82 9.95 -12.42
CA ALA A 173 -14.23 10.69 -11.32
C ALA A 173 -13.69 12.03 -11.84
N GLN A 174 -13.77 13.09 -11.04
CA GLN A 174 -13.16 14.37 -11.36
C GLN A 174 -12.73 15.10 -10.09
N ASP A 175 -11.74 15.96 -10.21
CA ASP A 175 -11.41 16.93 -9.18
C ASP A 175 -12.47 18.05 -9.18
N CYS A 176 -13.13 18.26 -8.04
CA CYS A 176 -14.14 19.31 -7.89
C CYS A 176 -13.58 20.60 -7.27
N THR A 177 -12.27 20.72 -7.12
CA THR A 177 -11.64 22.01 -6.77
C THR A 177 -11.69 23.00 -7.93
N PRO A 178 -11.53 24.32 -7.69
CA PRO A 178 -11.50 25.31 -8.76
C PRO A 178 -10.41 25.09 -9.82
N GLU A 179 -9.35 24.34 -9.48
CA GLU A 179 -8.24 24.05 -10.39
C GLU A 179 -8.55 22.91 -11.38
N LEU A 180 -9.52 22.03 -11.07
CA LEU A 180 -9.90 20.87 -11.88
C LEU A 180 -8.68 20.08 -12.36
N LYS A 181 -7.86 19.59 -11.41
CA LYS A 181 -6.56 18.97 -11.71
C LYS A 181 -6.64 17.72 -12.57
N PHE A 182 -7.76 16.98 -12.49
CA PHE A 182 -8.01 15.83 -13.33
C PHE A 182 -9.50 15.57 -13.58
N MET A 183 -9.76 14.85 -14.67
CA MET A 183 -11.06 14.27 -14.99
C MET A 183 -10.87 12.91 -15.67
N VAL A 184 -11.57 11.89 -15.17
CA VAL A 184 -11.60 10.53 -15.72
C VAL A 184 -12.97 10.30 -16.33
N LEU A 185 -12.99 10.12 -17.64
CA LEU A 185 -14.18 9.87 -18.43
C LEU A 185 -14.20 8.42 -18.87
N LEU A 186 -15.37 7.79 -18.76
CA LEU A 186 -15.63 6.43 -19.22
C LEU A 186 -16.62 6.47 -20.37
N LYS A 187 -16.34 5.73 -21.43
CA LYS A 187 -17.26 5.49 -22.54
C LYS A 187 -17.33 4.01 -22.83
N LYS A 188 -18.52 3.51 -23.13
CA LYS A 188 -18.73 2.16 -23.64
C LYS A 188 -18.99 2.20 -25.14
N ASP A 189 -18.13 1.55 -25.93
CA ASP A 189 -18.27 1.47 -27.37
C ASP A 189 -19.49 0.63 -27.77
N GLN A 190 -20.34 1.16 -28.65
CA GLN A 190 -21.57 0.49 -29.08
C GLN A 190 -21.33 -0.78 -29.91
N ILE A 191 -20.24 -0.83 -30.66
CA ILE A 191 -20.01 -1.89 -31.66
C ILE A 191 -19.29 -3.06 -31.00
N GLN A 192 -18.30 -2.78 -30.16
CA GLN A 192 -17.44 -3.78 -29.56
C GLN A 192 -17.83 -4.13 -28.11
N ASP A 193 -18.77 -3.40 -27.52
CA ASP A 193 -19.15 -3.47 -26.10
C ASP A 193 -17.96 -3.30 -25.14
N GLN A 194 -17.00 -2.46 -25.53
CA GLN A 194 -15.72 -2.29 -24.83
C GLN A 194 -15.60 -0.93 -24.14
N ASN A 195 -14.94 -0.92 -23.00
CA ASN A 195 -14.68 0.29 -22.24
C ASN A 195 -13.48 1.06 -22.84
N GLN A 196 -13.68 2.36 -23.02
CA GLN A 196 -12.65 3.35 -23.31
C GLN A 196 -12.58 4.33 -22.13
N ILE A 197 -11.36 4.68 -21.73
CA ILE A 197 -11.12 5.74 -20.75
C ILE A 197 -10.46 6.92 -21.45
N ASN A 198 -10.92 8.12 -21.13
CA ASN A 198 -10.21 9.36 -21.43
C ASN A 198 -9.85 10.04 -20.10
N VAL A 199 -8.57 10.32 -19.90
CA VAL A 199 -8.04 10.94 -18.68
C VAL A 199 -7.47 12.31 -19.04
N LYS A 200 -8.07 13.36 -18.50
CA LYS A 200 -7.60 14.73 -18.64
C LYS A 200 -6.84 15.13 -17.38
N ILE A 201 -5.61 15.60 -17.52
CA ILE A 201 -4.74 16.01 -16.41
C ILE A 201 -4.07 17.31 -16.82
N SER A 202 -4.51 18.44 -16.25
CA SER A 202 -4.09 19.77 -16.71
C SER A 202 -4.31 19.94 -18.23
N ASP A 203 -3.24 20.15 -19.00
CA ASP A 203 -3.22 20.30 -20.47
C ASP A 203 -2.97 18.98 -21.22
N ILE A 204 -2.93 17.84 -20.50
CA ILE A 204 -2.60 16.54 -21.05
C ILE A 204 -3.86 15.69 -21.17
N ASP A 205 -4.03 15.10 -22.34
CA ASP A 205 -5.14 14.20 -22.68
C ASP A 205 -4.60 12.79 -22.95
N VAL A 206 -5.09 11.80 -22.18
CA VAL A 206 -4.68 10.40 -22.32
C VAL A 206 -5.89 9.52 -22.60
N ASP A 207 -5.93 8.92 -23.79
CA ASP A 207 -6.91 7.91 -24.15
C ASP A 207 -6.34 6.52 -23.92
N MET A 208 -7.12 5.65 -23.27
CA MET A 208 -6.86 4.22 -23.16
C MET A 208 -8.04 3.45 -23.71
N TYR A 209 -7.79 2.58 -24.68
CA TYR A 209 -8.82 1.80 -25.35
C TYR A 209 -8.26 0.47 -25.81
N ARG A 210 -9.15 -0.49 -26.02
CA ARG A 210 -8.75 -1.79 -26.55
C ARG A 210 -8.53 -1.70 -28.06
N LYS A 211 -7.40 -2.24 -28.51
CA LYS A 211 -7.03 -2.38 -29.92
C LYS A 211 -6.55 -3.80 -30.13
N ASN A 212 -7.34 -4.62 -30.83
CA ASN A 212 -7.11 -6.05 -30.99
C ASN A 212 -7.09 -6.79 -29.61
N ASN A 213 -5.98 -7.47 -29.31
CA ASN A 213 -5.74 -8.20 -28.07
C ASN A 213 -4.79 -7.44 -27.12
N ALA A 214 -4.77 -6.11 -27.18
CA ALA A 214 -4.03 -5.28 -26.23
C ALA A 214 -4.80 -3.99 -25.91
N ILE A 215 -4.40 -3.34 -24.83
CA ILE A 215 -4.81 -1.98 -24.52
C ILE A 215 -3.81 -1.03 -25.18
N ALA A 216 -4.30 -0.16 -26.07
CA ALA A 216 -3.54 0.91 -26.68
C ALA A 216 -3.69 2.19 -25.86
N VAL A 217 -2.69 3.06 -25.96
CA VAL A 217 -2.69 4.36 -25.29
C VAL A 217 -2.30 5.47 -26.28
N MET A 218 -3.05 6.57 -26.24
CA MET A 218 -2.71 7.80 -26.95
C MET A 218 -2.49 8.92 -25.93
N VAL A 219 -1.47 9.73 -26.17
CA VAL A 219 -1.18 10.94 -25.39
C VAL A 219 -1.26 12.12 -26.33
N ASN A 220 -2.15 13.08 -26.04
CA ASN A 220 -2.43 14.26 -26.86
C ASN A 220 -2.67 13.93 -28.34
N GLY A 221 -3.41 12.85 -28.62
CA GLY A 221 -3.73 12.40 -29.97
C GLY A 221 -2.64 11.57 -30.66
N VAL A 222 -1.49 11.32 -30.01
CA VAL A 222 -0.40 10.50 -30.56
C VAL A 222 -0.39 9.13 -29.89
N GLU A 223 -0.53 8.06 -30.68
CA GLU A 223 -0.46 6.68 -30.18
C GLU A 223 0.98 6.37 -29.72
N ILE A 224 1.12 5.89 -28.48
CA ILE A 224 2.41 5.46 -27.93
C ILE A 224 2.55 3.96 -28.17
N PRO A 225 3.54 3.52 -28.97
CA PRO A 225 3.78 2.09 -29.19
C PRO A 225 4.10 1.38 -27.87
N ASN A 226 3.67 0.13 -27.73
CA ASN A 226 3.98 -0.67 -26.53
C ASN A 226 5.50 -0.80 -26.27
N SER A 227 6.34 -0.75 -27.31
CA SER A 227 7.81 -0.74 -27.19
C SER A 227 8.36 0.50 -26.51
N ASN A 228 7.59 1.58 -26.44
CA ASN A 228 7.97 2.87 -25.86
C ASN A 228 7.37 3.06 -24.46
N LEU A 229 6.74 2.02 -23.89
CA LEU A 229 6.35 1.99 -22.48
C LEU A 229 7.50 1.41 -21.64
N PRO A 230 7.77 1.94 -20.44
CA PRO A 230 7.03 3.01 -19.77
C PRO A 230 7.25 4.39 -20.40
N TYR A 231 6.15 5.15 -20.52
CA TYR A 231 6.16 6.53 -20.97
C TYR A 231 6.18 7.46 -19.75
N LEU A 232 7.16 8.35 -19.71
CA LEU A 232 7.25 9.42 -18.72
C LEU A 232 7.02 10.76 -19.41
N HIS A 233 5.98 11.49 -18.98
CA HIS A 233 5.69 12.79 -19.57
C HIS A 233 6.75 13.84 -19.14
N PRO A 234 7.17 14.77 -20.02
CA PRO A 234 8.18 15.79 -19.71
C PRO A 234 7.87 16.69 -18.51
N SER A 235 6.59 16.87 -18.18
CA SER A 235 6.17 17.56 -16.95
C SER A 235 6.50 16.80 -15.66
N CYS A 236 7.18 15.65 -15.77
CA CYS A 236 7.77 14.84 -14.70
C CYS A 236 6.82 14.66 -13.52
N ASN A 237 5.72 13.94 -13.75
CA ASN A 237 4.72 13.57 -12.74
C ASN A 237 3.62 12.62 -13.26
N ILE A 238 3.59 12.39 -14.58
CA ILE A 238 2.66 11.46 -15.22
C ILE A 238 3.47 10.32 -15.82
N HIS A 239 3.16 9.12 -15.36
CA HIS A 239 3.84 7.90 -15.77
C HIS A 239 2.80 6.90 -16.27
N ILE A 240 3.01 6.38 -17.48
CA ILE A 240 2.16 5.39 -18.11
C ILE A 240 3.00 4.13 -18.33
N ARG A 241 2.53 3.00 -17.81
CA ARG A 241 3.24 1.72 -17.89
C ARG A 241 2.30 0.58 -18.23
N GLN A 242 2.86 -0.45 -18.84
CA GLN A 242 2.17 -1.73 -18.95
C GLN A 242 2.15 -2.41 -17.58
N SER A 243 1.00 -2.95 -17.19
CA SER A 243 0.82 -3.66 -15.92
C SER A 243 -0.10 -4.84 -16.13
N ASN A 244 0.41 -6.06 -15.92
CA ASN A 244 -0.32 -7.30 -16.21
C ASN A 244 -0.81 -7.31 -17.67
N GLU A 245 -2.13 -7.49 -17.88
CA GLU A 245 -2.81 -7.50 -19.18
C GLU A 245 -3.35 -6.13 -19.59
N GLY A 246 -2.99 -5.05 -18.89
CA GLY A 246 -3.55 -3.71 -19.11
C GLY A 246 -2.51 -2.58 -19.05
N ILE A 247 -3.02 -1.35 -19.01
CA ILE A 247 -2.23 -0.11 -18.90
C ILE A 247 -2.55 0.57 -17.57
N THR A 248 -1.52 1.10 -16.92
CA THR A 248 -1.62 1.91 -15.69
C THR A 248 -1.05 3.29 -15.94
N LEU A 249 -1.81 4.33 -15.58
CA LEU A 249 -1.37 5.71 -15.49
C LEU A 249 -1.28 6.12 -14.02
N ASN A 250 -0.21 6.79 -13.64
CA ASN A 250 -0.02 7.39 -12.32
C ASN A 250 0.20 8.91 -12.49
N ALA A 251 -0.56 9.72 -11.74
CA ALA A 251 -0.41 11.17 -11.68
C ALA A 251 -0.60 11.71 -10.25
N PRO A 252 0.19 11.21 -9.28
CA PRO A 252 -0.05 11.42 -7.85
C PRO A 252 -0.02 12.89 -7.44
N SER A 253 0.79 13.73 -8.09
CA SER A 253 0.84 15.18 -7.81
C SER A 253 -0.43 15.95 -8.18
N HIS A 254 -1.36 15.30 -8.87
CA HIS A 254 -2.66 15.85 -9.25
C HIS A 254 -3.80 15.24 -8.43
N GLY A 255 -3.50 14.46 -7.37
CA GLY A 255 -4.51 13.73 -6.57
C GLY A 255 -4.99 12.42 -7.22
N LEU A 256 -4.46 12.09 -8.41
CA LEU A 256 -4.81 10.89 -9.16
C LEU A 256 -3.72 9.82 -8.99
N GLN A 257 -3.89 8.97 -7.98
CA GLN A 257 -2.91 7.94 -7.63
C GLN A 257 -2.72 6.91 -8.75
N GLU A 258 -3.83 6.42 -9.32
CA GLU A 258 -3.81 5.37 -10.35
C GLU A 258 -5.05 5.44 -11.23
N VAL A 259 -4.88 5.26 -12.54
CA VAL A 259 -5.95 4.84 -13.46
C VAL A 259 -5.47 3.59 -14.17
N PHE A 260 -6.24 2.51 -14.08
CA PHE A 260 -5.94 1.24 -14.71
C PHE A 260 -7.07 0.84 -15.65
N LEU A 261 -6.71 0.42 -16.87
CA LEU A 261 -7.60 -0.23 -17.82
C LEU A 261 -7.04 -1.60 -18.21
N GLY A 262 -7.81 -2.65 -17.95
CA GLY A 262 -7.62 -3.99 -18.50
C GLY A 262 -8.83 -4.42 -19.34
N PHE A 263 -8.88 -5.69 -19.74
CA PHE A 263 -9.95 -6.22 -20.60
C PHE A 263 -11.33 -6.20 -19.93
N ASN A 264 -11.41 -6.58 -18.66
CA ASN A 264 -12.67 -6.74 -17.92
C ASN A 264 -12.72 -5.92 -16.61
N GLU A 265 -11.68 -5.12 -16.38
CA GLU A 265 -11.49 -4.37 -15.15
C GLU A 265 -10.99 -2.95 -15.48
N LEU A 266 -11.61 -1.99 -14.80
CA LEU A 266 -11.16 -0.62 -14.72
C LEU A 266 -11.02 -0.25 -13.25
N ARG A 267 -9.95 0.47 -12.90
CA ARG A 267 -9.79 1.02 -11.55
C ARG A 267 -9.33 2.46 -11.60
N VAL A 268 -9.86 3.27 -10.69
CA VAL A 268 -9.43 4.65 -10.42
C VAL A 268 -9.12 4.73 -8.94
N LYS A 269 -7.88 5.10 -8.61
CA LYS A 269 -7.47 5.40 -7.24
C LYS A 269 -7.17 6.88 -7.12
N VAL A 270 -7.78 7.50 -6.11
CA VAL A 270 -7.55 8.89 -5.74
C VAL A 270 -7.10 8.93 -4.29
N ALA A 271 -6.30 9.92 -3.93
CA ALA A 271 -5.86 10.14 -2.56
C ALA A 271 -6.16 11.58 -2.15
N ASP A 272 -6.43 11.78 -0.87
CA ASP A 272 -6.43 13.12 -0.28
C ASP A 272 -4.99 13.67 -0.39
N TRP A 273 -4.87 14.89 -0.91
CA TRP A 273 -3.61 15.53 -1.27
C TRP A 273 -3.49 16.93 -0.70
#